data_AF-A0A936G6J0-F1
#
_entry.id   AF-A0A936G6J0-F1
#
_cell.length_a   1.000
_cell.length_b   1.000
_cell.length_c   1.000
_cell.angle_alpha   90.00
_cell.angle_beta   90.00
_cell.angle_gamma   90.00
#
_symmetry.space_group_name_H-M   'P 1'
#
loop_
_entity.id
_entity.type
_entity.pdbx_description
1 polymer ?
#
loop_
_entity_poly.entity_id
_entity_poly.type
_entity_poly.pdbx_seq_one_letter_code
_entity_poly.pdbx_strand_id
1 'polypeptide(L)' 'MTTVTYTVPAISCGHCTHTIETEVGELQGVQAVKADEATKKS' A
#
# COMPACT_ATOMS: atom_id res chain seq x y z
N MET A 1 -17.13 1.42 -6.66
CA MET A 1 -15.69 1.16 -6.45
C MET A 1 -15.52 0.60 -5.06
N THR A 2 -14.74 -0.46 -4.90
CA THR A 2 -14.50 -1.10 -3.60
C THR A 2 -13.12 -0.68 -3.12
N THR A 3 -13.07 0.00 -1.98
CA THR A 3 -11.81 0.35 -1.33
C THR A 3 -11.57 -0.66 -0.20
N VAL A 4 -10.40 -1.27 -0.19
CA VAL A 4 -10.00 -2.22 0.85
C VAL A 4 -8.74 -1.70 1.52
N THR A 5 -8.79 -1.57 2.85
CA THR A 5 -7.65 -1.13 3.66
C THR A 5 -7.03 -2.34 4.34
N TYR A 6 -5.74 -2.56 4.11
CA TYR A 6 -4.97 -3.61 4.75
C TYR A 6 -3.94 -2.99 5.71
N THR A 7 -3.82 -3.55 6.90
CA THR A 7 -2.78 -3.16 7.86
C THR A 7 -1.61 -4.10 7.72
N VAL A 8 -0.45 -3.56 7.32
CA VAL A 8 0.78 -4.34 7.14
C VAL A 8 1.79 -3.94 8.21
N PRO A 9 1.93 -4.73 9.30
CA PRO A 9 2.74 -4.35 10.46
C PRO A 9 4.26 -4.37 10.21
N ALA A 10 4.70 -5.01 9.13
CA ALA A 10 6.12 -5.16 8.80
C ALA A 10 6.69 -4.03 7.92
N ILE A 11 5.86 -3.09 7.45
CA ILE A 11 6.36 -1.92 6.69
C ILE A 11 7.06 -0.97 7.66
N SER A 12 8.39 -0.91 7.55
CA SER A 12 9.24 -0.10 8.45
C SER A 12 10.03 0.99 7.72
N CYS A 13 9.98 1.05 6.39
CA CYS A 13 10.68 2.05 5.59
C CYS A 13 10.01 2.31 4.24
N GLY A 14 10.16 3.53 3.72
CA GLY A 14 9.58 3.98 2.44
C GLY A 14 10.01 3.21 1.19
N HIS A 15 11.02 2.33 1.28
CA HIS A 15 11.33 1.42 0.18
C HIS A 15 10.24 0.36 0.00
N CYS A 16 9.63 -0.12 1.09
CA CYS A 16 8.58 -1.12 1.02
C CYS A 16 7.27 -0.53 0.47
N THR A 17 6.91 0.70 0.86
CA THR A 17 5.71 1.36 0.34
C THR A 17 5.79 1.55 -1.16
N HIS A 18 6.92 2.04 -1.67
CA HIS A 18 7.11 2.23 -3.10
C HIS A 18 6.98 0.93 -3.89
N THR A 19 7.65 -0.14 -3.46
CA THR A 19 7.53 -1.46 -4.09
C THR A 19 6.08 -1.95 -4.08
N ILE A 20 5.35 -1.81 -2.96
CA ILE A 20 3.95 -2.23 -2.89
C ILE A 20 3.09 -1.40 -3.84
N GLU A 21 3.32 -0.09 -3.94
CA GLU A 21 2.57 0.78 -4.85
C GLU A 21 2.79 0.41 -6.31
N THR A 22 4.03 0.11 -6.69
CA THR A 22 4.37 -0.38 -8.04
C THR A 22 3.74 -1.74 -8.31
N GLU A 23 4.08 -2.76 -7.52
CA GLU A 23 3.68 -4.15 -7.77
C GLU A 23 2.14 -4.32 -7.75
N VAL A 24 1.46 -3.67 -6.79
CA VAL A 24 -0.02 -3.76 -6.70
C VAL A 24 -0.69 -2.85 -7.72
N GLY A 25 -0.09 -1.71 -8.07
CA GLY A 25 -0.58 -0.82 -9.11
C GLY A 25 -0.58 -1.45 -10.51
N GLU A 26 0.33 -2.39 -10.76
CA GLU A 26 0.40 -3.16 -12.01
C GLU A 26 -0.62 -4.29 -12.11
N LEU A 27 -1.34 -4.62 -11.02
CA LEU A 27 -2.35 -5.66 -11.03
C LEU A 27 -3.60 -5.25 -11.82
N GLN A 28 -4.07 -6.14 -12.67
CA GLN A 28 -5.24 -5.91 -13.50
C GLN A 28 -6.49 -5.66 -12.64
N GLY A 29 -7.13 -4.50 -12.84
CA GLY A 29 -8.32 -4.08 -12.10
C GLY A 29 -8.04 -3.17 -10.90
N VAL A 30 -6.77 -2.94 -10.56
CA VAL A 30 -6.39 -1.91 -9.60
C VAL A 30 -6.41 -0.55 -10.30
N GLN A 31 -7.24 0.36 -9.79
CA GLN A 31 -7.36 1.72 -10.32
C GLN A 31 -6.43 2.70 -9.62
N ALA A 32 -6.23 2.50 -8.31
CA ALA A 32 -5.37 3.32 -7.48
C ALA A 32 -4.93 2.51 -6.27
N VAL A 33 -3.66 2.67 -5.90
CA VAL A 33 -3.07 2.12 -4.69
C VAL A 33 -2.32 3.22 -3.98
N LYS A 34 -2.38 3.19 -2.66
CA LYS A 34 -1.73 4.14 -1.78
C LYS A 34 -1.18 3.37 -0.59
N ALA A 35 0.14 3.40 -0.40
CA ALA A 35 0.80 2.76 0.74
C ALA A 35 1.43 3.84 1.63
N ASP A 36 0.94 3.97 2.86
CA ASP A 36 1.43 4.97 3.81
C ASP A 36 2.05 4.28 5.04
N GLU A 37 3.37 4.32 5.17
CA GLU A 37 4.10 3.82 6.36
C GLU A 37 3.79 4.64 7.61
N ALA A 38 3.48 5.93 7.43
CA ALA A 38 3.16 6.86 8.51
C ALA A 38 1.77 6.63 9.12
N THR A 39 0.93 5.78 8.52
CA THR A 39 -0.42 5.47 9.05
C THR A 39 -0.42 4.45 10.18
N LYS A 40 0.74 4.14 10.77
CA LYS A 40 0.82 3.45 12.06
C LYS A 40 -0.05 4.25 13.05
N LYS A 41 -1.31 3.81 13.23
CA LYS A 41 -2.22 4.40 14.19
C LYS A 41 -1.59 4.16 15.55
N SER A 42 -0.96 5.21 16.08
CA SER A 42 -0.55 5.34 17.48
C SER A 42 -1.77 5.22 18.37
#